data_AF-A0A4R8VBR3-F1
#
_entry.id   AF-A0A4R8VBR3-F1
#
_cell.length_a   1.000
_cell.length_b   1.000
_cell.length_c   1.000
_cell.angle_alpha   90.00
_cell.angle_beta   90.00
_cell.angle_gamma   90.00
#
_symmetry.space_group_name_H-M   'P 1'
#
loop_
_entity.id
_entity.type
_entity.pdbx_description
1 polymer ?
#
loop_
_entity_poly.entity_id
_entity_poly.type
_entity_poly.pdbx_seq_one_letter_code
_entity_poly.pdbx_strand_id
1 'polypeptide(L)'
;MSFTAPLPVLPSRDARDELPKALKRFRAEGVSAEPVIFGSHRKPEAAVIPFELYEEVLPLVEDILIARAARERIAAGPAIPLSDIAARIGVDLDSFE
;
A
#
# COMPACT_ATOMS: atom_id res chain seq x y z
N MET A 1 -15.81 -2.00 -13.94
CA MET A 1 -15.85 -3.26 -13.17
C MET A 1 -16.91 -3.16 -12.08
N SER A 2 -17.73 -4.19 -11.90
CA SER A 2 -18.64 -4.28 -10.75
C SER A 2 -17.98 -5.16 -9.69
N PHE A 3 -17.69 -4.61 -8.51
CA PHE A 3 -17.11 -5.33 -7.36
C PHE A 3 -18.09 -6.28 -6.65
N THR A 4 -19.13 -6.75 -7.34
CA THR A 4 -20.34 -7.31 -6.70
C THR A 4 -20.25 -8.81 -6.40
N ALA A 5 -19.30 -9.54 -7.01
CA ALA A 5 -19.03 -10.93 -6.66
C ALA A 5 -17.63 -11.05 -6.02
N PRO A 6 -17.49 -11.79 -4.91
CA PRO A 6 -16.18 -12.02 -4.31
C PRO A 6 -15.32 -12.84 -5.27
N LEU A 7 -14.14 -12.31 -5.61
CA LEU A 7 -13.16 -13.00 -6.43
C LEU A 7 -12.72 -14.31 -5.75
N PRO A 8 -12.55 -15.41 -6.51
CA PRO A 8 -12.11 -16.66 -5.96
C PRO A 8 -10.71 -16.51 -5.34
N VAL A 9 -10.55 -16.97 -4.09
CA VAL A 9 -9.25 -17.02 -3.40
C VAL A 9 -8.58 -18.35 -3.72
N LEU A 10 -7.51 -18.30 -4.49
CA LEU A 10 -6.73 -19.47 -4.85
C LEU A 10 -5.75 -19.85 -3.72
N PRO A 11 -5.55 -21.16 -3.45
CA PRO A 11 -4.36 -21.61 -2.73
C PRO A 11 -3.09 -21.12 -3.43
N SER A 12 -2.03 -20.82 -2.67
CA SER A 12 -0.77 -20.29 -3.23
C SER A 12 -0.13 -21.20 -4.30
N ARG A 13 -0.39 -22.51 -4.24
CA ARG A 13 0.03 -23.46 -5.27
C ARG A 13 -0.73 -23.23 -6.57
N ASP A 14 -2.05 -23.20 -6.52
CA ASP A 14 -2.93 -23.04 -7.67
C ASP A 14 -2.77 -21.65 -8.31
N ALA A 15 -2.46 -20.64 -7.49
CA ALA A 15 -2.15 -19.29 -7.96
C ALA A 15 -0.97 -19.29 -8.94
N ARG A 16 0.08 -20.11 -8.70
CA ARG A 16 1.24 -20.21 -9.60
C ARG A 16 0.87 -20.75 -10.98
N ASP A 17 -0.04 -21.72 -11.01
CA ASP A 17 -0.53 -22.33 -12.25
C ASP A 17 -1.44 -21.36 -13.02
N GLU A 18 -2.05 -20.39 -12.33
CA GLU A 18 -2.94 -19.38 -12.93
C GLU A 18 -2.20 -18.15 -13.47
N LEU A 19 -0.98 -17.84 -12.99
CA LEU A 19 -0.22 -16.67 -13.40
C LEU A 19 -0.07 -16.51 -14.92
N PRO A 20 0.26 -17.55 -15.72
CA PRO A 20 0.41 -17.38 -17.17
C PRO A 20 -0.89 -16.96 -17.86
N LYS A 21 -2.05 -17.41 -17.37
CA LYS A 21 -3.36 -17.01 -17.89
C LYS A 21 -3.71 -15.60 -17.47
N ALA A 22 -3.45 -15.25 -16.20
CA ALA A 22 -3.63 -13.90 -15.69
C ALA A 22 -2.81 -12.88 -16.49
N LEU A 23 -1.54 -13.17 -16.81
CA LEU A 23 -0.71 -12.28 -17.64
C LEU A 23 -1.24 -12.13 -19.08
N LYS A 24 -1.85 -13.16 -19.66
CA LYS A 24 -2.53 -13.04 -20.95
C LYS A 24 -3.75 -12.13 -20.83
N ARG A 25 -4.54 -12.29 -19.77
CA ARG A 25 -5.71 -11.45 -19.47
C ARG A 25 -5.32 -9.98 -19.25
N PHE A 26 -4.30 -9.72 -18.45
CA PHE A 26 -3.80 -8.36 -18.18
C PHE A 26 -3.36 -7.64 -19.46
N ARG A 27 -2.70 -8.35 -20.40
CA ARG A 27 -2.35 -7.77 -21.70
C ARG A 27 -3.55 -7.46 -22.59
N ALA A 28 -4.65 -8.22 -22.47
CA ALA A 28 -5.84 -8.05 -23.29
C ALA A 28 -6.79 -6.98 -22.72
N GLU A 29 -6.88 -6.90 -21.40
CA GLU A 29 -7.91 -6.12 -20.69
C GLU A 29 -7.33 -4.90 -19.92
N GLY A 30 -6.00 -4.80 -19.80
CA GLY A 30 -5.31 -3.67 -19.14
C GLY A 30 -5.78 -3.49 -17.70
N VAL A 31 -5.96 -2.23 -17.28
CA VAL A 31 -6.53 -1.85 -15.97
C VAL A 31 -7.89 -2.46 -15.68
N SER A 32 -8.62 -2.89 -16.72
CA SER A 32 -9.96 -3.47 -16.56
C SER A 32 -9.94 -4.98 -16.21
N ALA A 33 -8.77 -5.59 -16.18
CA ALA A 33 -8.61 -7.03 -16.00
C ALA A 33 -8.92 -7.50 -14.57
N GLU A 34 -9.56 -8.66 -14.46
CA GLU A 34 -9.85 -9.27 -13.17
C GLU A 34 -8.54 -9.71 -12.45
N PRO A 35 -8.35 -9.35 -11.17
CA PRO A 35 -7.13 -9.70 -10.45
C PRO A 35 -7.14 -11.15 -9.94
N VAL A 36 -5.96 -11.69 -9.66
CA VAL A 36 -5.82 -13.02 -9.03
C VAL A 36 -5.65 -12.84 -7.54
N ILE A 37 -6.58 -13.37 -6.74
CA ILE A 37 -6.52 -13.33 -5.28
C ILE A 37 -6.05 -14.68 -4.75
N PHE A 38 -5.12 -14.69 -3.80
CA PHE A 38 -4.60 -15.93 -3.24
C PHE A 38 -4.24 -15.83 -1.76
N GLY A 39 -4.18 -16.98 -1.08
CA GLY A 39 -3.81 -17.09 0.33
C GLY A 39 -4.12 -18.47 0.93
N SER A 40 -3.91 -18.60 2.24
CA SER A 40 -4.10 -19.85 2.98
C SER A 40 -5.53 -19.99 3.51
N HIS A 41 -6.04 -21.22 3.63
CA HIS A 41 -7.36 -21.50 4.22
C HIS A 41 -8.52 -20.65 3.62
N ARG A 42 -8.48 -20.37 2.30
CA ARG A 42 -9.45 -19.51 1.58
C ARG A 42 -9.52 -18.06 2.09
N LYS A 43 -8.52 -17.62 2.86
CA LYS A 43 -8.37 -16.23 3.29
C LYS A 43 -7.56 -15.46 2.25
N PRO A 44 -8.05 -14.31 1.75
CA PRO A 44 -7.25 -13.42 0.92
C PRO A 44 -6.02 -12.93 1.68
N GLU A 45 -4.83 -13.15 1.13
CA GLU A 45 -3.57 -12.65 1.70
C GLU A 45 -2.82 -11.76 0.72
N ALA A 46 -2.96 -12.02 -0.59
CA ALA A 46 -2.33 -11.22 -1.63
C ALA A 46 -3.16 -11.20 -2.92
N ALA A 47 -2.86 -10.22 -3.76
CA ALA A 47 -3.45 -10.05 -5.08
C ALA A 47 -2.36 -9.85 -6.12
N VAL A 48 -2.56 -10.40 -7.32
CA VAL A 48 -1.81 -10.03 -8.52
C VAL A 48 -2.73 -9.21 -9.41
N ILE A 49 -2.27 -8.02 -9.79
CA ILE A 49 -3.02 -7.03 -10.57
C ILE A 49 -2.22 -6.64 -11.82
N PRO A 50 -2.86 -6.05 -12.85
CA PRO A 50 -2.16 -5.40 -13.95
C PRO A 50 -1.17 -4.36 -13.43
N PHE A 51 -0.01 -4.24 -14.07
CA PHE A 51 1.00 -3.26 -13.66
C PHE A 51 0.49 -1.81 -13.80
N GLU A 52 -0.24 -1.51 -14.87
CA GLU A 52 -0.89 -0.21 -15.06
C GLU A 52 -1.83 0.14 -13.89
N LEU A 53 -2.61 -0.84 -13.41
CA LEU A 53 -3.48 -0.65 -12.24
C LEU A 53 -2.66 -0.44 -10.95
N TYR A 54 -1.51 -1.12 -10.82
CA TYR A 54 -0.61 -0.89 -9.69
C TYR A 54 -0.10 0.55 -9.68
N GLU A 55 0.30 1.10 -10.82
CA GLU A 55 0.75 2.49 -10.93
C GLU A 55 -0.35 3.49 -10.56
N GLU A 56 -1.59 3.26 -11.00
CA GLU A 56 -2.74 4.11 -10.64
C GLU A 56 -3.07 4.06 -9.13
N VAL A 57 -2.88 2.91 -8.49
CA VAL A 57 -3.20 2.72 -7.07
C VAL A 57 -2.07 3.17 -6.14
N LEU A 58 -0.82 3.26 -6.63
CA LEU A 58 0.34 3.60 -5.81
C LEU A 58 0.19 4.93 -5.04
N PRO A 59 -0.28 6.05 -5.65
CA PRO A 59 -0.51 7.29 -4.91
C PRO A 59 -1.53 7.14 -3.78
N LEU A 60 -2.57 6.33 -3.97
CA LEU A 60 -3.58 6.07 -2.95
C LEU A 60 -3.00 5.29 -1.75
N VAL A 61 -2.08 4.36 -2.02
CA VAL A 61 -1.37 3.63 -0.98
C VAL A 61 -0.50 4.58 -0.17
N GLU A 62 0.22 5.50 -0.82
CA GLU A 62 1.02 6.52 -0.15
C GLU A 62 0.16 7.39 0.77
N ASP A 63 -0.98 7.90 0.28
CA ASP A 63 -1.91 8.69 1.07
C ASP A 63 -2.40 7.94 2.33
N ILE A 64 -2.74 6.66 2.20
CA ILE A 64 -3.18 5.82 3.32
C ILE A 64 -2.08 5.69 4.38
N LEU A 65 -0.84 5.45 3.94
CA LEU A 65 0.31 5.29 4.83
C LEU A 65 0.67 6.61 5.52
N ILE A 66 0.66 7.73 4.79
CA ILE A 66 0.87 9.07 5.35
C ILE A 66 -0.20 9.40 6.37
N ALA A 67 -1.47 9.18 6.04
CA ALA A 67 -2.58 9.46 6.95
C ALA A 67 -2.47 8.62 8.23
N ARG A 68 -2.01 7.37 8.13
CA ARG A 68 -1.74 6.53 9.30
C ARG A 68 -0.63 7.14 10.17
N ALA A 69 0.52 7.46 9.59
CA ALA A 69 1.63 8.04 10.33
C ALA A 69 1.26 9.40 10.96
N ALA A 70 0.48 10.22 10.26
CA ALA A 70 -0.02 11.49 10.77
C ALA A 70 -0.92 11.29 12.00
N ARG A 71 -1.86 10.33 11.96
CA ARG A 71 -2.72 10.00 13.11
C ARG A 71 -1.90 9.53 14.32
N GLU A 72 -0.92 8.66 14.10
CA GLU A 72 -0.02 8.18 15.16
C GLU A 72 0.76 9.34 15.81
N ARG A 73 1.27 10.28 14.99
CA ARG A 73 1.97 11.48 15.49
C ARG A 73 1.05 12.43 16.26
N ILE A 74 -0.15 12.70 15.75
CA ILE A 74 -1.14 13.56 16.43
C ILE A 74 -1.52 12.96 17.78
N ALA A 75 -1.69 11.63 17.85
CA ALA A 75 -2.00 10.93 19.09
C ALA A 75 -0.83 10.93 20.10
N ALA A 76 0.42 11.02 19.62
CA ALA A 76 1.61 11.06 20.48
C ALA A 76 1.80 12.40 21.20
N GLY A 77 1.04 13.44 20.84
CA GLY A 77 1.06 14.74 21.50
C GLY A 77 1.39 15.89 20.53
N PRO A 78 1.40 17.13 21.04
CA PRO A 78 1.68 18.29 20.22
C PRO A 78 3.13 18.26 19.69
N ALA A 79 3.32 18.83 18.51
CA ALA A 79 4.66 19.11 18.00
C ALA A 79 5.39 20.07 18.95
N ILE A 80 6.68 19.82 19.16
CA ILE A 80 7.56 20.68 19.96
C ILE A 80 8.44 21.47 18.98
N PRO A 81 8.56 22.81 19.13
CA PRO A 81 9.48 23.60 18.33
C PRO A 81 10.92 23.07 18.39
N LEU A 82 11.65 23.15 17.27
CA LEU A 82 13.04 22.68 17.21
C LEU A 82 13.94 23.46 18.18
N SER A 83 13.69 24.75 18.37
CA SER A 83 14.37 25.61 19.35
C SER A 83 14.28 25.06 20.77
N ASP A 84 13.11 24.57 21.16
CA ASP A 84 12.86 24.06 22.51
C ASP A 84 13.57 22.73 22.72
N ILE A 85 13.65 21.90 21.67
CA ILE A 85 14.43 20.66 21.68
C ILE A 85 15.92 21.00 21.79
N ALA A 86 16.42 21.93 20.99
CA ALA A 86 17.82 22.34 20.96
C ALA A 86 18.27 22.91 22.31
N ALA A 87 17.49 23.82 22.90
CA ALA A 87 17.71 24.35 24.24
C ALA A 87 17.76 23.24 25.31
N ARG A 88 16.88 22.23 25.20
CA ARG A 88 16.84 21.10 26.14
C ARG A 88 18.06 20.18 26.07
N ILE A 89 18.71 20.09 24.91
CA ILE A 89 19.93 19.28 24.73
C ILE A 89 21.22 20.12 24.74
N GLY A 90 21.13 21.43 25.02
CA GLY A 90 22.27 22.33 25.09
C GLY A 90 22.90 22.65 23.73
N VAL A 91 22.13 22.53 22.64
CA VAL A 91 22.55 22.90 21.30
C VAL A 91 22.09 24.32 21.01
N ASP A 92 23.03 25.17 20.62
CA ASP A 92 22.76 26.50 20.10
C ASP A 92 22.61 26.45 18.58
N LEU A 93 21.41 26.69 18.07
CA LEU A 93 21.12 26.65 16.64
C LEU A 93 21.73 27.83 15.88
N ASP A 94 21.95 28.96 16.55
CA ASP A 94 22.49 30.18 15.94
C ASP A 94 24.02 30.07 15.74
N SER A 95 24.65 29.03 16.28
CA SER A 95 26.08 28.75 16.14
C SER A 95 26.47 28.08 14.80
N PHE A 96 25.50 27.74 13.96
CA PHE A 96 25.69 27.06 12.67
C PHE A 96 25.49 27.96 11.43
N GLU A 97 25.20 29.26 11.62
CA GLU A 97 25.25 30.30 10.57
C GLU A 97 26.67 30.90 10.43
#